data_AF-A0AAV0KJK8-F1
#
_entry.id   AF-A0AAV0KJK8-F1
#
_cell.length_a   1.000
_cell.length_b   1.000
_cell.length_c   1.000
_cell.angle_alpha   90.00
_cell.angle_beta   90.00
_cell.angle_gamma   90.00
#
_symmetry.space_group_name_H-M   'P 1'
#
loop_
_entity.id
_entity.type
_entity.pdbx_description
1 polymer ?
#
loop_
_entity_poly.entity_id
_entity_poly.type
_entity_poly.pdbx_seq_one_letter_code
_entity_poly.pdbx_strand_id
1 'polypeptide(L)'
;MWRRAVCSQLKTLGAAGGKASSSSLPSRFRHADRSFIYPVASSSLFNRYFSADGALKKPVEDVMPIATGHEREELEAELQGKDILDINHPVGPFGTKEEPAVVKSYYDRRVVGCPGGEGEDEHDVVWFWLEKGKPIECPVCSQYFVVSVDACFETSSNMYIDY
;
A
#
# COMPACT_ATOMS: atom_id res chain seq x y z
N MET A 1 12.15 19.56 -45.76
CA MET A 1 11.99 21.03 -45.77
C MET A 1 10.64 21.38 -46.36
N TRP A 2 9.89 22.31 -45.77
CA TRP A 2 8.98 23.29 -46.39
C TRP A 2 8.62 24.34 -45.30
N ARG A 3 7.97 25.47 -45.64
CA ARG A 3 7.98 26.69 -44.81
C ARG A 3 6.63 27.42 -44.73
N ARG A 4 6.32 27.99 -43.55
CA ARG A 4 5.54 29.24 -43.32
C ARG A 4 4.01 29.16 -43.66
N ALA A 5 3.10 30.01 -43.13
CA ALA A 5 3.19 31.07 -42.10
C ALA A 5 1.82 31.59 -41.57
N VAL A 6 1.82 32.05 -40.31
CA VAL A 6 1.18 33.30 -39.77
C VAL A 6 -0.34 33.36 -39.49
N CYS A 7 -0.69 34.27 -38.57
CA CYS A 7 -1.91 34.34 -37.75
C CYS A 7 -2.98 35.36 -38.21
N SER A 8 -4.19 35.24 -37.67
CA SER A 8 -5.10 36.35 -37.29
C SER A 8 -6.26 35.81 -36.43
N GLN A 9 -7.06 36.58 -35.66
CA GLN A 9 -6.78 37.75 -34.80
C GLN A 9 -7.85 37.78 -33.66
N LEU A 10 -7.60 38.55 -32.58
CA LEU A 10 -8.54 38.75 -31.46
C LEU A 10 -9.74 39.65 -31.82
N LYS A 11 -10.84 39.53 -31.05
CA LYS A 11 -11.71 40.68 -30.67
C LYS A 11 -12.58 40.39 -29.43
N THR A 12 -12.84 41.45 -28.66
CA THR A 12 -13.45 41.41 -27.31
C THR A 12 -14.60 42.40 -27.21
N LEU A 13 -15.75 41.99 -26.64
CA LEU A 13 -16.86 42.78 -26.09
C LEU A 13 -17.57 41.88 -25.03
N GLY A 14 -18.25 42.35 -23.97
CA GLY A 14 -18.53 43.69 -23.41
C GLY A 14 -19.39 43.50 -22.13
N ALA A 15 -19.54 44.51 -21.24
CA ALA A 15 -20.09 44.30 -19.89
C ALA A 15 -21.14 45.32 -19.40
N ALA A 16 -22.19 44.85 -18.69
CA ALA A 16 -23.12 45.56 -17.78
C ALA A 16 -24.08 44.53 -17.11
N GLY A 17 -24.80 44.75 -16.00
CA GLY A 17 -24.81 45.87 -15.04
C GLY A 17 -26.19 46.52 -14.82
N GLY A 18 -27.01 46.07 -13.85
CA GLY A 18 -28.34 46.67 -13.54
C GLY A 18 -29.11 46.02 -12.36
N LYS A 19 -30.21 46.63 -11.88
CA LYS A 19 -30.98 46.21 -10.66
C LYS A 19 -32.51 46.49 -10.74
N ALA A 20 -33.29 45.77 -9.91
CA ALA A 20 -34.65 46.09 -9.38
C ALA A 20 -35.85 46.09 -10.38
N SER A 21 -37.15 45.89 -10.03
CA SER A 21 -37.91 45.26 -8.91
C SER A 21 -39.44 45.26 -9.30
N SER A 22 -40.51 44.87 -8.57
CA SER A 22 -40.82 44.40 -7.19
C SER A 22 -42.23 43.71 -7.14
N SER A 23 -42.79 43.43 -5.94
CA SER A 23 -44.22 43.12 -5.61
C SER A 23 -44.79 41.72 -6.00
N SER A 24 -45.70 41.07 -5.25
CA SER A 24 -46.23 41.30 -3.87
C SER A 24 -46.87 40.03 -3.23
N LEU A 25 -46.73 39.89 -1.89
CA LEU A 25 -47.63 39.40 -0.80
C LEU A 25 -48.68 38.26 -1.03
N PRO A 26 -49.24 37.63 0.04
CA PRO A 26 -48.57 36.99 1.20
C PRO A 26 -49.22 35.64 1.63
N SER A 27 -48.55 34.83 2.47
CA SER A 27 -49.26 33.89 3.37
C SER A 27 -48.43 33.56 4.62
N ARG A 28 -49.11 33.28 5.75
CA ARG A 28 -48.51 32.81 7.01
C ARG A 28 -48.87 31.35 7.24
N PHE A 29 -47.88 30.48 7.34
CA PHE A 29 -47.94 29.35 8.29
C PHE A 29 -46.56 29.16 8.94
N ARG A 30 -46.51 29.17 10.27
CA ARG A 30 -45.33 28.77 11.06
C ARG A 30 -45.59 27.38 11.61
N HIS A 31 -45.04 26.36 10.96
CA HIS A 31 -44.78 25.10 11.65
C HIS A 31 -43.34 25.12 12.16
N ALA A 32 -43.18 24.86 13.46
CA ALA A 32 -41.89 24.77 14.10
C ALA A 32 -41.47 23.31 14.11
N ASP A 33 -40.73 22.88 13.08
CA ASP A 33 -40.10 21.56 13.07
C ASP A 33 -39.04 21.49 14.16
N ARG A 34 -39.45 20.95 15.31
CA ARG A 34 -38.60 20.65 16.45
C ARG A 34 -37.81 19.39 16.13
N SER A 35 -36.77 19.53 15.30
CA SER A 35 -35.81 18.46 15.03
C SER A 35 -35.14 18.02 16.32
N PHE A 36 -35.60 16.89 16.87
CA PHE A 36 -34.96 16.26 18.02
C PHE A 36 -33.62 15.68 17.57
N ILE A 37 -32.55 16.44 17.80
CA ILE A 37 -31.17 15.95 17.65
C ILE A 37 -30.94 14.91 18.74
N TYR A 38 -31.20 13.64 18.41
CA TYR A 38 -30.69 12.52 19.18
C TYR A 38 -29.18 12.44 18.96
N PRO A 39 -28.33 12.60 19.99
CA PRO A 39 -26.93 12.28 19.87
C PRO A 39 -26.80 10.76 19.74
N VAL A 40 -26.64 10.27 18.52
CA VAL A 40 -26.10 8.92 18.31
C VAL A 40 -24.73 8.90 18.96
N ALA A 41 -24.61 8.14 20.05
CA ALA A 41 -23.32 7.84 20.64
C ALA A 41 -22.54 6.99 19.63
N SER A 42 -21.62 7.63 18.89
CA SER A 42 -20.66 6.93 18.04
C SER A 42 -19.81 6.03 18.95
N SER A 43 -20.14 4.74 18.97
CA SER A 43 -19.47 3.72 19.77
C SER A 43 -18.12 3.34 19.15
N SER A 44 -17.18 4.29 19.19
CA SER A 44 -15.79 4.17 18.73
C SER A 44 -14.97 3.27 19.68
N LEU A 45 -15.43 2.04 19.88
CA LEU A 45 -15.00 1.12 20.95
C LEU A 45 -13.83 0.20 20.57
N PHE A 46 -13.20 0.38 19.41
CA PHE A 46 -11.96 -0.31 19.02
C PHE A 46 -10.87 0.68 18.60
N ASN A 47 -10.64 1.67 19.45
CA ASN A 47 -9.52 2.59 19.31
C ASN A 47 -8.24 1.86 19.74
N ARG A 48 -7.50 1.25 18.79
CA ARG A 48 -6.22 0.53 19.03
C ARG A 48 -5.07 1.49 19.39
N TYR A 49 -5.20 2.14 20.55
CA TYR A 49 -4.15 2.94 21.17
C TYR A 49 -3.33 2.08 22.11
N PHE A 50 -2.35 1.36 21.55
CA PHE A 50 -1.23 0.90 22.36
C PHE A 50 -0.42 2.13 22.81
N SER A 51 -0.45 2.44 24.10
CA SER A 51 0.49 3.41 24.68
C SER A 51 1.90 2.87 24.50
N ALA A 52 2.71 3.57 23.70
CA ALA A 52 4.13 3.30 23.53
C ALA A 52 4.95 3.74 24.76
N ASP A 53 4.56 3.27 25.95
CA ASP A 53 5.33 3.41 27.19
C ASP A 53 6.65 2.65 27.01
N GLY A 54 7.73 3.42 26.91
CA GLY A 54 8.92 2.99 26.16
C GLY A 54 9.71 1.81 26.74
N ALA A 55 10.26 1.02 25.81
CA ALA A 55 11.47 0.20 25.95
C ALA A 55 11.47 -0.95 27.00
N LEU A 56 10.41 -1.16 27.78
CA LEU A 56 10.20 -2.43 28.48
C LEU A 56 9.51 -3.42 27.56
N LYS A 57 10.22 -4.50 27.19
CA LYS A 57 9.66 -5.66 26.48
C LYS A 57 8.71 -6.43 27.40
N LYS A 58 7.47 -5.96 27.50
CA LYS A 58 6.39 -6.68 28.17
C LYS A 58 6.14 -8.00 27.42
N PRO A 59 5.94 -9.14 28.10
CA PRO A 59 5.46 -10.36 27.46
C PRO A 59 4.04 -10.14 26.92
N VAL A 60 3.59 -10.93 25.94
CA VAL A 60 2.20 -10.84 25.43
C VAL A 60 1.19 -11.14 26.54
N GLU A 61 1.57 -11.99 27.50
CA GLU A 61 0.82 -12.29 28.71
C GLU A 61 0.47 -11.05 29.56
N ASP A 62 1.31 -10.01 29.58
CA ASP A 62 1.05 -8.75 30.28
C ASP A 62 0.14 -7.79 29.48
N VAL A 63 -0.03 -8.04 28.18
CA VAL A 63 -0.72 -7.14 27.24
C VAL A 63 -2.10 -7.70 26.87
N MET A 64 -2.18 -8.96 26.43
CA MET A 64 -3.40 -9.72 26.17
C MET A 64 -3.23 -11.19 26.60
N PRO A 65 -3.47 -11.55 27.87
CA PRO A 65 -3.23 -12.90 28.42
C PRO A 65 -4.09 -14.03 27.82
N ILE A 66 -5.05 -13.70 26.95
CA ILE A 66 -5.91 -14.66 26.23
C ILE A 66 -5.50 -14.87 24.76
N ALA A 67 -4.50 -14.12 24.26
CA ALA A 67 -4.04 -14.24 22.88
C ALA A 67 -3.37 -15.60 22.64
N THR A 68 -3.76 -16.29 21.57
CA THR A 68 -3.24 -17.63 21.23
C THR A 68 -3.14 -17.84 19.72
N GLY A 69 -2.30 -18.79 19.29
CA GLY A 69 -2.03 -19.01 17.86
C GLY A 69 -1.40 -17.78 17.21
N HIS A 70 -1.77 -17.48 15.96
CA HIS A 70 -1.20 -16.37 15.19
C HIS A 70 -1.45 -14.99 15.82
N GLU A 71 -2.56 -14.78 16.57
CA GLU A 71 -2.78 -13.53 17.32
C GLU A 71 -1.64 -13.27 18.31
N ARG A 72 -1.20 -14.32 19.03
CA ARG A 72 -0.04 -14.23 19.93
C ARG A 72 1.25 -13.99 19.16
N GLU A 73 1.44 -14.69 18.05
CA GLU A 73 2.63 -14.61 17.20
C GLU A 73 2.85 -13.18 16.67
N GLU A 74 1.80 -12.56 16.12
CA GLU A 74 1.79 -11.17 15.65
C GLU A 74 2.13 -10.19 16.79
N LEU A 75 1.51 -10.33 17.96
CA LEU A 75 1.79 -9.48 19.13
C LEU A 75 3.22 -9.67 19.68
N GLU A 76 3.76 -10.90 19.68
CA GLU A 76 5.15 -11.15 20.08
C GLU A 76 6.15 -10.48 19.13
N ALA A 77 5.82 -10.37 17.84
CA ALA A 77 6.64 -9.68 16.85
C ALA A 77 6.52 -8.15 16.97
N GLU A 78 5.29 -7.61 17.09
CA GLU A 78 5.05 -6.17 17.30
C GLU A 78 5.76 -5.65 18.56
N LEU A 79 5.66 -6.37 19.70
CA LEU A 79 6.35 -6.01 20.95
C LEU A 79 7.88 -6.16 20.88
N GLN A 80 8.40 -6.91 19.90
CA GLN A 80 9.83 -6.96 19.58
C GLN A 80 10.27 -5.89 18.57
N GLY A 81 9.34 -5.14 17.97
CA GLY A 81 9.62 -4.19 16.90
C GLY A 81 9.97 -4.86 15.56
N LYS A 82 9.35 -6.00 15.26
CA LYS A 82 9.56 -6.79 14.03
C LYS A 82 8.24 -6.98 13.28
N ASP A 83 8.31 -6.98 11.95
CA ASP A 83 7.28 -7.58 11.10
C ASP A 83 7.63 -9.06 10.83
N ILE A 84 6.66 -9.95 10.93
CA ILE A 84 6.78 -11.37 10.54
C ILE A 84 6.88 -11.49 9.01
N LEU A 85 6.17 -10.60 8.31
CA LEU A 85 5.93 -10.62 6.87
C LEU A 85 6.85 -9.67 6.09
N ASP A 86 7.90 -9.13 6.71
CA ASP A 86 8.93 -8.25 6.11
C ASP A 86 9.38 -8.74 4.73
N ILE A 87 9.65 -10.04 4.60
CA ILE A 87 10.16 -10.64 3.35
C ILE A 87 9.20 -10.50 2.17
N ASN A 88 7.91 -10.24 2.41
CA ASN A 88 6.93 -10.07 1.34
C ASN A 88 7.16 -8.78 0.55
N HIS A 89 7.87 -7.80 1.11
CA HIS A 89 8.12 -6.48 0.53
C HIS A 89 9.61 -6.31 0.16
N PRO A 90 10.12 -7.02 -0.87
CA PRO A 90 11.53 -6.90 -1.26
C PRO A 90 11.83 -5.49 -1.79
N VAL A 91 12.65 -4.75 -1.06
CA VAL A 91 13.20 -3.45 -1.46
C VAL A 91 14.69 -3.60 -1.74
N GLY A 92 15.15 -3.13 -2.89
CA GLY A 92 16.54 -3.23 -3.33
C GLY A 92 16.82 -2.38 -4.57
N PRO A 93 18.08 -2.31 -5.02
CA PRO A 93 18.45 -1.63 -6.26
C PRO A 93 17.91 -2.38 -7.49
N PHE A 94 18.00 -1.73 -8.65
CA PHE A 94 17.73 -2.38 -9.93
C PHE A 94 18.73 -3.53 -10.15
N GLY A 95 18.21 -4.73 -10.44
CA GLY A 95 18.98 -5.96 -10.52
C GLY A 95 19.69 -6.13 -11.87
N THR A 96 21.01 -6.14 -11.86
CA THR A 96 21.84 -6.40 -13.06
C THR A 96 22.22 -7.87 -13.18
N LYS A 97 22.87 -8.24 -14.28
CA LYS A 97 23.33 -9.61 -14.50
C LYS A 97 24.43 -10.03 -13.53
N GLU A 98 25.23 -9.07 -13.09
CA GLU A 98 26.32 -9.19 -12.13
C GLU A 98 25.80 -9.11 -10.69
N GLU A 99 24.86 -8.20 -10.42
CA GLU A 99 24.24 -7.94 -9.11
C GLU A 99 22.70 -8.06 -9.21
N PRO A 100 22.16 -9.30 -9.26
CA PRO A 100 20.72 -9.52 -9.45
C PRO A 100 19.90 -9.14 -8.21
N ALA A 101 18.63 -8.78 -8.43
CA ALA A 101 17.69 -8.49 -7.36
C ALA A 101 17.37 -9.78 -6.58
N VAL A 102 17.86 -9.87 -5.35
CA VAL A 102 17.68 -11.02 -4.47
C VAL A 102 16.32 -10.94 -3.76
N VAL A 103 15.44 -11.89 -4.06
CA VAL A 103 14.11 -12.01 -3.46
C VAL A 103 14.10 -13.13 -2.43
N LYS A 104 13.83 -12.79 -1.16
CA LYS A 104 13.67 -13.76 -0.06
C LYS A 104 12.42 -14.65 -0.22
N SER A 105 12.45 -15.83 0.38
CA SER A 105 11.35 -16.81 0.31
C SER A 105 11.47 -17.92 1.36
N TYR A 106 10.34 -18.51 1.76
CA TYR A 106 10.30 -19.70 2.62
C TYR A 106 10.34 -21.04 1.85
N TYR A 107 10.32 -21.00 0.51
CA TYR A 107 10.19 -22.16 -0.38
C TYR A 107 11.09 -21.99 -1.62
N ASP A 108 11.53 -23.08 -2.26
CA ASP A 108 12.42 -23.05 -3.45
C ASP A 108 11.80 -22.38 -4.71
N ARG A 109 10.56 -21.89 -4.64
CA ARG A 109 9.94 -21.04 -5.67
C ARG A 109 9.02 -19.99 -5.07
N ARG A 110 8.98 -18.80 -5.68
CA ARG A 110 8.11 -17.68 -5.29
C ARG A 110 7.53 -16.99 -6.54
N VAL A 111 6.29 -16.52 -6.44
CA VAL A 111 5.71 -15.62 -7.45
C VAL A 111 6.22 -14.20 -7.21
N VAL A 112 6.74 -13.56 -8.25
CA VAL A 112 7.31 -12.21 -8.23
C VAL A 112 6.63 -11.37 -9.30
N GLY A 113 6.36 -10.10 -8.99
CA GLY A 113 5.87 -9.10 -9.95
C GLY A 113 6.91 -7.98 -10.11
N CYS A 114 7.33 -7.70 -11.34
CA CYS A 114 8.22 -6.59 -11.66
C CYS A 114 7.41 -5.41 -12.22
N PRO A 115 7.42 -4.22 -11.58
CA PRO A 115 6.77 -3.00 -12.08
C PRO A 115 7.69 -2.13 -12.96
N GLY A 116 8.89 -2.60 -13.28
CA GLY A 116 9.91 -1.83 -13.99
C GLY A 116 10.88 -1.06 -13.08
N GLY A 117 11.69 -0.20 -13.69
CA GLY A 117 12.64 0.70 -13.05
C GLY A 117 12.13 2.13 -12.89
N GLU A 118 13.03 3.06 -12.59
CA GLU A 118 12.73 4.50 -12.57
C GLU A 118 12.99 5.12 -13.96
N GLY A 119 12.03 5.84 -14.52
CA GLY A 119 12.19 6.56 -15.79
C GLY A 119 11.71 5.76 -17.01
N GLU A 120 12.60 5.51 -17.97
CA GLU A 120 12.23 4.87 -19.25
C GLU A 120 11.96 3.35 -19.12
N ASP A 121 12.33 2.75 -17.98
CA ASP A 121 12.15 1.33 -17.66
C ASP A 121 10.85 1.02 -16.87
N GLU A 122 9.96 1.99 -16.63
CA GLU A 122 8.67 1.81 -15.96
C GLU A 122 7.67 1.04 -16.84
N HIS A 123 6.98 0.02 -16.32
CA HIS A 123 6.03 -0.78 -17.10
C HIS A 123 4.92 -1.48 -16.30
N ASP A 124 3.86 -1.93 -16.98
CA ASP A 124 2.80 -2.77 -16.40
C ASP A 124 3.39 -4.01 -15.69
N VAL A 125 2.82 -4.40 -14.55
CA VAL A 125 3.43 -5.42 -13.67
C VAL A 125 3.53 -6.79 -14.34
N VAL A 126 4.74 -7.23 -14.64
CA VAL A 126 5.03 -8.55 -15.22
C VAL A 126 5.19 -9.58 -14.09
N TRP A 127 4.29 -10.56 -14.06
CA TRP A 127 4.26 -11.62 -13.05
C TRP A 127 4.92 -12.92 -13.56
N PHE A 128 5.80 -13.52 -12.75
CA PHE A 128 6.49 -14.77 -13.08
C PHE A 128 6.77 -15.64 -11.86
N TRP A 129 7.03 -16.94 -12.11
CA TRP A 129 7.52 -17.89 -11.12
C TRP A 129 9.05 -17.86 -11.09
N LEU A 130 9.63 -17.39 -9.98
CA LEU A 130 11.06 -17.41 -9.74
C LEU A 130 11.43 -18.70 -8.99
N GLU A 131 12.44 -19.42 -9.47
CA GLU A 131 12.82 -20.76 -8.99
C GLU A 131 14.30 -20.78 -8.56
N LYS A 132 14.61 -21.53 -7.49
CA LYS A 132 15.96 -21.60 -6.90
C LYS A 132 16.98 -22.14 -7.90
N GLY A 133 18.12 -21.45 -7.99
CA GLY A 133 19.20 -21.75 -8.94
C GLY A 133 18.91 -21.37 -10.39
N LYS A 134 17.74 -20.78 -10.69
CA LYS A 134 17.32 -20.39 -12.04
C LYS A 134 16.99 -18.90 -12.08
N PRO A 135 17.98 -18.02 -12.35
CA PRO A 135 17.73 -16.59 -12.49
C PRO A 135 16.75 -16.31 -13.64
N ILE A 136 15.96 -15.26 -13.50
CA ILE A 136 15.01 -14.79 -14.51
C ILE A 136 15.28 -13.33 -14.82
N GLU A 137 15.32 -13.00 -16.11
CA GLU A 137 15.39 -11.65 -16.66
C GLU A 137 13.97 -11.19 -17.01
N CYS A 138 13.58 -9.97 -16.59
CA CYS A 138 12.28 -9.41 -16.93
C CYS A 138 12.22 -9.08 -18.43
N PRO A 139 11.21 -9.56 -19.19
CA PRO A 139 11.15 -9.39 -20.65
C PRO A 139 10.85 -7.96 -21.12
N VAL A 140 10.77 -6.97 -20.22
CA VAL A 140 10.52 -5.55 -20.53
C VAL A 140 11.69 -4.69 -20.09
N CYS A 141 11.92 -4.50 -18.78
CA CYS A 141 13.05 -3.71 -18.27
C CYS A 141 14.42 -4.44 -18.28
N SER A 142 14.49 -5.72 -18.64
CA SER A 142 15.73 -6.54 -18.57
C SER A 142 16.32 -6.70 -17.15
N GLN A 143 15.56 -6.42 -16.09
CA GLN A 143 16.00 -6.62 -14.70
C GLN A 143 16.19 -8.11 -14.37
N TYR A 144 17.31 -8.45 -13.75
CA TYR A 144 17.63 -9.81 -13.29
C TYR A 144 17.16 -10.06 -11.86
N PHE A 145 16.55 -11.23 -11.63
CA PHE A 145 16.04 -11.69 -10.33
C PHE A 145 16.61 -13.06 -9.95
N VAL A 146 16.91 -13.24 -8.66
CA VAL A 146 17.32 -14.51 -8.05
C VAL A 146 16.56 -14.71 -6.75
N VAL A 147 16.05 -15.93 -6.49
CA VAL A 147 15.41 -16.26 -5.20
C VAL A 147 16.45 -16.78 -4.20
N SER A 148 16.44 -16.24 -2.99
CA SER A 148 17.11 -16.82 -1.83
C SER A 148 16.08 -17.48 -0.93
N VAL A 149 16.30 -18.73 -0.55
CA VAL A 149 15.49 -19.42 0.47
C VAL A 149 16.06 -19.07 1.84
N ASP A 150 15.22 -18.65 2.78
CA ASP A 150 15.67 -18.29 4.13
C ASP A 150 16.03 -19.55 4.93
N ALA A 151 17.32 -19.70 5.25
CA ALA A 151 17.93 -20.93 5.74
C ALA A 151 17.33 -21.53 7.04
N CYS A 152 16.57 -20.73 7.80
CA CYS A 152 15.80 -21.23 8.95
C CYS A 152 14.72 -22.25 8.56
N PHE A 153 14.22 -22.23 7.32
CA PHE A 153 13.23 -23.20 6.82
C PHE A 153 13.85 -24.27 5.89
N GLU A 154 15.02 -23.98 5.31
CA GLU A 154 15.78 -24.92 4.47
C GLU A 154 16.30 -26.14 5.28
N THR A 155 16.41 -26.01 6.60
CA THR A 155 16.76 -27.13 7.49
C THR A 155 15.55 -27.97 7.91
N SER A 156 14.34 -27.39 8.00
CA SER A 156 13.12 -28.12 8.37
C SER A 156 12.50 -28.87 7.19
N SER A 157 12.60 -28.35 5.96
CA SER A 157 12.10 -29.02 4.76
C SER A 157 12.86 -30.32 4.44
N ASN A 158 14.19 -30.27 4.43
CA ASN A 158 15.04 -31.44 4.18
C ASN A 158 14.78 -32.55 5.23
N MET A 159 14.64 -32.21 6.51
CA MET A 159 14.35 -33.16 7.59
C MET A 159 12.98 -33.89 7.43
N TYR A 160 12.10 -33.42 6.56
CA TYR A 160 10.78 -34.02 6.29
C TYR A 160 10.73 -34.83 4.98
N ILE A 161 11.82 -34.86 4.20
CA ILE A 161 11.91 -35.56 2.91
C ILE A 161 12.67 -36.89 3.03
N ASP A 162 13.52 -37.04 4.05
CA ASP A 162 14.32 -38.26 4.31
C ASP A 162 13.57 -39.37 5.10
N TYR A 163 12.26 -39.60 4.81
CA TYR A 163 11.40 -40.62 5.47
C TYR A 163 10.65 -41.52 4.47
#